data_AF-A0A968FYJ4-F1
#
_entry.id   AF-A0A968FYJ4-F1
#
_cell.length_a   1.000
_cell.length_b   1.000
_cell.length_c   1.000
_cell.angle_alpha   90.00
_cell.angle_beta   90.00
_cell.angle_gamma   90.00
#
_symmetry.space_group_name_H-M   'P 1'
#
loop_
_entity.id
_entity.type
_entity.pdbx_description
1 polymer ?
#
loop_
_entity_poly.entity_id
_entity_poly.type
_entity_poly.pdbx_seq_one_letter_code
_entity_poly.pdbx_strand_id
1 'polypeptide(L)'
;KVSEFDADVLIVGETGTGKELTARCIHEQSPRRQGNFVAVNCCAIPENILESELFGHELGAFTGALRQRIGKFEYAHKGTLFLDEIDDMPLHLQVKLLRVLQERSLERLGSNETIPINVRIVAST
;
A
#
# COMPACT_ATOMS: atom_id res chain seq x y z
N LYS A 1 12.60 -11.21 14.61
CA LYS A 1 12.43 -10.22 15.71
C LYS A 1 11.61 -8.99 15.27
N VAL A 2 11.82 -8.42 14.08
CA VAL A 2 10.99 -7.28 13.59
C VAL A 2 9.52 -7.67 13.32
N SER A 3 9.24 -8.93 13.02
CA SER A 3 7.90 -9.46 12.73
C SER A 3 6.90 -9.34 13.89
N GLU A 4 7.38 -9.37 15.13
CA GLU A 4 6.55 -9.32 16.35
C GLU A 4 5.97 -7.93 16.63
N PHE A 5 6.62 -6.88 16.12
CA PHE A 5 6.19 -5.49 16.30
C PHE A 5 5.38 -5.02 15.10
N ASP A 6 4.40 -4.16 15.37
CA ASP A 6 3.51 -3.59 14.35
C ASP A 6 4.10 -2.34 13.67
N ALA A 7 5.42 -2.21 13.71
CA ALA A 7 6.13 -1.10 13.09
C ALA A 7 6.16 -1.26 11.57
N ASP A 8 6.12 -0.11 10.87
CA ASP A 8 6.39 -0.03 9.46
C ASP A 8 7.88 -0.38 9.21
N VAL A 9 8.16 -1.12 8.13
CA VAL A 9 9.49 -1.69 7.87
C VAL A 9 9.99 -1.21 6.51
N LEU A 10 11.26 -0.79 6.45
CA LEU A 10 11.97 -0.52 5.20
C LEU A 10 13.02 -1.61 4.97
N ILE A 11 12.93 -2.31 3.84
CA ILE A 11 13.88 -3.32 3.38
C ILE A 11 14.80 -2.65 2.36
N VAL A 12 16.06 -2.46 2.73
CA VAL A 12 17.08 -1.89 1.85
C VAL A 12 17.90 -3.03 1.26
N GLY A 13 18.04 -3.08 -0.07
CA GLY A 13 18.87 -4.07 -0.74
C GLY A 13 19.04 -3.77 -2.24
N GLU A 14 19.74 -4.62 -2.97
CA GLU A 14 19.85 -4.45 -4.43
C GLU A 14 18.65 -5.09 -5.15
N THR A 15 18.33 -4.63 -6.36
CA THR A 15 17.28 -5.23 -7.21
C THR A 15 17.58 -6.72 -7.44
N GLY A 16 16.55 -7.57 -7.35
CA GLY A 16 16.68 -9.02 -7.57
C GLY A 16 17.20 -9.83 -6.37
N THR A 17 17.37 -9.22 -5.19
CA THR A 17 17.80 -9.91 -3.95
C THR A 17 16.68 -10.63 -3.19
N GLY A 18 15.46 -10.70 -3.74
CA GLY A 18 14.34 -11.40 -3.10
C GLY A 18 13.70 -10.63 -1.93
N LYS A 19 13.63 -9.29 -2.02
CA LYS A 19 13.02 -8.43 -1.01
C LYS A 19 11.56 -8.78 -0.73
N GLU A 20 10.81 -9.18 -1.77
CA GLU A 20 9.44 -9.66 -1.64
C GLU A 20 9.34 -10.91 -0.73
N LEU A 21 10.27 -11.86 -0.86
CA LEU A 21 10.30 -13.04 0.01
C LEU A 21 10.55 -12.65 1.47
N THR A 22 11.41 -11.65 1.69
CA THR A 22 11.67 -11.09 3.02
C THR A 22 10.42 -10.42 3.59
N ALA A 23 9.73 -9.59 2.80
CA ALA A 23 8.49 -8.95 3.20
C ALA A 23 7.39 -9.97 3.54
N ARG A 24 7.28 -11.04 2.74
CA ARG A 24 6.33 -12.13 2.96
C ARG A 24 6.64 -12.89 4.24
N CYS A 25 7.91 -13.20 4.48
CA CYS A 25 8.35 -13.83 5.72
C CYS A 25 8.03 -12.96 6.95
N ILE A 26 8.23 -11.64 6.87
CA ILE A 26 7.85 -10.69 7.93
C ILE A 26 6.35 -10.77 8.21
N HIS A 27 5.52 -10.81 7.17
CA HIS A 27 4.07 -10.92 7.30
C HIS A 27 3.64 -12.26 7.93
N GLU A 28 4.15 -13.39 7.44
CA GLU A 28 3.81 -14.74 7.92
C GLU A 28 4.20 -14.96 9.39
N GLN A 29 5.27 -14.31 9.84
CA GLN A 29 5.73 -14.35 11.22
C GLN A 29 5.07 -13.29 12.12
N SER A 30 4.21 -12.44 11.57
CA SER A 30 3.55 -11.37 12.33
C SER A 30 2.22 -11.81 12.94
N PRO A 31 1.68 -11.07 13.93
CA PRO A 31 0.31 -11.27 14.41
C PRO A 31 -0.75 -11.10 13.31
N ARG A 32 -0.40 -10.44 12.20
CA ARG A 32 -1.29 -10.14 11.05
C ARG A 32 -1.25 -11.20 9.95
N ARG A 33 -0.58 -12.34 10.16
CA ARG A 33 -0.43 -13.44 9.18
C ARG A 33 -1.74 -14.02 8.62
N GLN A 34 -2.88 -13.76 9.28
CA GLN A 34 -4.20 -14.19 8.78
C GLN A 34 -4.89 -13.14 7.90
N GLY A 35 -4.39 -11.90 7.92
CA GLY A 35 -4.86 -10.85 7.03
C GLY A 35 -4.22 -10.95 5.64
N ASN A 36 -4.67 -10.11 4.72
CA ASN A 36 -4.13 -10.12 3.36
C ASN A 36 -2.70 -9.59 3.33
N PHE A 37 -1.82 -10.31 2.62
CA PHE A 37 -0.55 -9.76 2.14
C PHE A 37 -0.76 -9.22 0.73
N VAL A 38 -0.61 -7.91 0.57
CA VAL A 38 -0.86 -7.22 -0.70
C VAL A 38 0.45 -6.60 -1.17
N ALA A 39 0.99 -7.09 -2.28
CA ALA A 39 2.19 -6.54 -2.89
C ALA A 39 1.84 -5.57 -4.03
N VAL A 40 2.53 -4.44 -4.07
CA VAL A 40 2.43 -3.43 -5.13
C VAL A 40 3.85 -3.04 -5.53
N ASN A 41 4.20 -3.25 -6.79
CA ASN A 41 5.44 -2.73 -7.36
C ASN A 41 5.14 -1.36 -7.99
N CYS A 42 5.84 -0.32 -7.53
CA CYS A 42 5.59 1.06 -7.94
C CYS A 42 6.07 1.34 -9.38
N CYS A 43 7.09 0.62 -9.87
CA CYS A 43 7.60 0.74 -11.24
C CYS A 43 6.70 0.06 -12.29
N ALA A 44 6.01 -1.00 -11.91
CA ALA A 44 5.26 -1.84 -12.85
C ALA A 44 3.92 -1.22 -13.27
N ILE A 45 3.42 -0.22 -12.54
CA ILE A 45 2.10 0.36 -12.76
C ILE A 45 2.27 1.83 -13.22
N PRO A 46 1.66 2.22 -14.35
CA PRO A 46 1.65 3.62 -14.77
C PRO A 46 1.11 4.56 -13.69
N GLU A 47 1.72 5.72 -13.51
CA GLU A 47 1.40 6.66 -12.42
C GLU A 47 -0.10 7.00 -12.32
N ASN A 48 -0.74 7.20 -13.48
CA ASN A 48 -2.16 7.54 -13.57
C ASN A 48 -3.09 6.41 -13.09
N ILE A 49 -2.61 5.17 -13.08
CA ILE A 49 -3.35 4.00 -12.59
C ILE A 49 -2.93 3.67 -11.15
N LEU A 50 -1.66 3.91 -10.79
CA LEU A 50 -1.10 3.60 -9.48
C LEU A 50 -1.91 4.25 -8.35
N GLU A 51 -2.30 5.52 -8.50
CA GLU A 51 -3.12 6.21 -7.52
C GLU A 51 -4.46 5.50 -7.28
N SER A 52 -5.15 5.17 -8.38
CA SER A 52 -6.45 4.50 -8.38
C SER A 52 -6.38 3.07 -7.84
N GLU A 53 -5.28 2.36 -8.09
CA GLU A 53 -5.03 1.05 -7.50
C GLU A 53 -4.77 1.16 -5.99
N LEU A 54 -3.90 2.06 -5.56
CA LEU A 54 -3.53 2.19 -4.15
C LEU A 54 -4.71 2.64 -3.28
N PHE A 55 -5.34 3.75 -3.65
CA PHE A 55 -6.35 4.43 -2.82
C PHE A 55 -7.79 4.06 -3.19
N GLY A 56 -8.01 3.46 -4.35
CA GLY A 56 -9.37 3.21 -4.85
C GLY A 56 -10.04 4.46 -5.40
N HIS A 57 -11.20 4.28 -6.00
CA HIS A 57 -11.99 5.37 -6.56
C HIS A 57 -13.49 5.09 -6.50
N GLU A 58 -14.27 6.16 -6.43
CA GLU A 58 -15.71 6.11 -6.62
C GLU A 58 -16.10 6.22 -8.09
N LEU A 59 -17.34 5.81 -8.39
CA LEU A 59 -17.92 5.98 -9.72
C LEU A 59 -17.86 7.47 -10.13
N GLY A 60 -17.30 7.76 -11.31
CA GLY A 60 -17.23 9.12 -11.84
C GLY A 60 -16.11 10.00 -11.28
N ALA A 61 -15.17 9.44 -10.50
CA ALA A 61 -14.03 10.18 -9.96
C ALA A 61 -13.12 10.79 -11.05
N PHE A 62 -12.99 10.12 -12.19
CA PHE A 62 -12.24 10.57 -13.36
C PHE A 62 -12.79 9.94 -14.65
N THR A 63 -12.31 10.40 -15.81
CA THR A 63 -12.69 9.86 -17.12
C THR A 63 -12.29 8.39 -17.23
N GLY A 64 -13.27 7.49 -17.22
CA GLY A 64 -13.05 6.03 -17.22
C GLY A 64 -13.33 5.32 -15.89
N ALA A 65 -13.67 6.06 -14.82
CA ALA A 65 -14.15 5.52 -13.55
C ALA A 65 -15.60 5.00 -13.68
N LEU A 66 -15.79 3.92 -14.45
CA LEU A 66 -17.09 3.32 -14.76
C LEU A 66 -17.70 2.51 -13.62
N ARG A 67 -16.90 2.18 -12.61
CA ARG A 67 -17.32 1.45 -11.40
C ARG A 67 -16.49 1.91 -10.23
N GLN A 68 -17.01 1.74 -9.03
CA GLN A 68 -16.24 1.86 -7.80
C GLN A 68 -15.14 0.78 -7.76
N ARG A 69 -13.96 1.14 -7.25
CA ARG A 69 -12.84 0.22 -7.02
C ARG A 69 -12.31 0.39 -5.61
N ILE A 70 -12.16 -0.73 -4.91
CA ILE A 70 -11.53 -0.81 -3.60
C ILE A 70 -10.00 -0.74 -3.78
N GLY A 71 -9.36 0.18 -3.06
CA GLY A 71 -7.91 0.37 -3.13
C GLY A 71 -7.12 -0.75 -2.46
N LYS A 72 -5.83 -0.87 -2.78
CA LYS A 72 -4.90 -1.83 -2.17
C LYS A 72 -4.74 -1.61 -0.67
N PHE A 73 -4.78 -0.36 -0.20
CA PHE A 73 -4.77 -0.07 1.24
C PHE A 73 -5.98 -0.67 1.96
N GLU A 74 -7.19 -0.45 1.42
CA GLU A 74 -8.41 -1.03 1.99
C GLU A 74 -8.39 -2.55 1.91
N TYR A 75 -7.94 -3.10 0.79
CA TYR A 75 -7.83 -4.54 0.61
C TYR A 75 -6.81 -5.19 1.56
N ALA A 76 -5.77 -4.44 1.96
CA ALA A 76 -4.76 -4.86 2.93
C ALA A 76 -5.19 -4.63 4.40
N HIS A 77 -6.41 -4.16 4.66
CA HIS A 77 -6.90 -3.90 6.01
C HIS A 77 -6.77 -5.13 6.92
N LYS A 78 -6.25 -4.93 8.13
CA LYS A 78 -5.82 -5.96 9.12
C LYS A 78 -4.69 -6.88 8.66
N GLY A 79 -4.09 -6.62 7.50
CA GLY A 79 -2.98 -7.35 6.93
C GLY A 79 -1.75 -6.47 6.74
N THR A 80 -1.02 -6.71 5.65
CA THR A 80 0.24 -6.03 5.32
C THR A 80 0.23 -5.59 3.86
N LEU A 81 0.59 -4.33 3.63
CA LEU A 81 0.84 -3.79 2.29
C LEU A 81 2.36 -3.71 2.08
N PHE A 82 2.83 -4.39 1.04
CA PHE A 82 4.20 -4.33 0.58
C PHE A 82 4.31 -3.38 -0.62
N LEU A 83 5.16 -2.36 -0.49
CA LEU A 83 5.46 -1.36 -1.51
C LEU A 83 6.87 -1.60 -2.02
N ASP A 84 6.99 -2.21 -3.20
CA ASP A 84 8.28 -2.45 -3.84
C ASP A 84 8.70 -1.26 -4.69
N GLU A 85 10.01 -0.98 -4.69
CA GLU A 85 10.63 0.16 -5.37
C GLU A 85 9.94 1.48 -5.00
N ILE A 86 9.84 1.77 -3.70
CA ILE A 86 9.12 2.95 -3.18
C ILE A 86 9.71 4.28 -3.68
N ASP A 87 10.98 4.29 -4.08
CA ASP A 87 11.66 5.46 -4.61
C ASP A 87 11.12 5.90 -5.97
N ASP A 88 10.54 4.97 -6.73
CA ASP A 88 9.88 5.24 -8.02
C ASP A 88 8.42 5.71 -7.83
N MET A 89 7.96 5.86 -6.59
CA MET A 89 6.64 6.45 -6.32
C MET A 89 6.64 7.95 -6.67
N PRO A 90 5.68 8.43 -7.49
CA PRO A 90 5.54 9.85 -7.80
C PRO A 90 5.38 10.72 -6.54
N LEU A 91 6.02 11.89 -6.51
CA LEU A 91 6.01 12.80 -5.35
C LEU A 91 4.60 13.11 -4.82
N HIS A 92 3.62 13.29 -5.71
CA HIS A 92 2.25 13.58 -5.29
C HIS A 92 1.60 12.40 -4.54
N LEU A 93 1.95 11.16 -4.88
CA LEU A 93 1.50 9.97 -4.16
C LEU A 93 2.24 9.78 -2.84
N GLN A 94 3.52 10.16 -2.77
CA GLN A 94 4.27 10.15 -1.50
C GLN A 94 3.61 11.06 -0.45
N VAL A 95 3.10 12.22 -0.85
CA VAL A 95 2.34 13.13 0.05
C VAL A 95 1.07 12.46 0.58
N LYS A 96 0.33 11.75 -0.28
CA LYS A 96 -0.87 11.01 0.13
C LYS A 96 -0.52 9.82 1.02
N LEU A 97 0.51 9.06 0.69
CA LEU A 97 1.03 7.96 1.50
C LEU A 97 1.39 8.46 2.90
N LEU A 98 2.09 9.60 3.01
CA LEU A 98 2.44 10.19 4.30
C LEU A 98 1.20 10.48 5.16
N ARG A 99 0.15 11.05 4.56
CA ARG A 99 -1.13 11.27 5.27
C ARG A 99 -1.72 9.96 5.76
N VAL A 100 -1.74 8.93 4.92
CA VAL A 100 -2.25 7.61 5.30
C VAL A 100 -1.46 6.99 6.46
N LEU A 101 -0.14 7.14 6.46
CA LEU A 101 0.73 6.65 7.55
C LEU A 101 0.47 7.38 8.87
N GLN A 102 0.23 8.69 8.82
CA GLN A 102 -0.03 9.55 9.97
C GLN A 102 -1.43 9.38 10.55
N GLU A 103 -2.45 9.51 9.69
CA GLU A 103 -3.87 9.52 10.06
C GLU A 103 -4.44 8.10 10.22
N ARG A 104 -3.74 7.07 9.71
CA ARG A 104 -4.24 5.68 9.61
C ARG A 104 -5.64 5.62 9.01
N SER A 105 -5.87 6.47 8.01
CA SER A 105 -7.11 6.55 7.25
C SER A 105 -6.81 7.03 5.83
N LEU A 106 -7.73 6.82 4.92
CA LEU A 106 -7.61 7.26 3.53
C LEU A 106 -8.95 7.73 2.97
N GLU A 107 -8.90 8.44 1.86
CA GLU A 107 -10.06 8.84 1.07
C GLU A 107 -9.91 8.26 -0.33
N ARG A 108 -10.98 7.68 -0.87
CA ARG A 108 -11.01 7.24 -2.27
C ARG A 108 -11.00 8.45 -3.18
N LEU A 109 -10.47 8.28 -4.39
CA LEU A 109 -10.57 9.31 -5.43
C LEU A 109 -12.04 9.64 -5.70
N GLY A 110 -12.36 10.94 -5.68
CA GLY A 110 -13.72 11.44 -5.88
C GLY A 110 -14.66 11.28 -4.69
N SER A 111 -14.17 10.80 -3.54
CA SER A 111 -14.93 10.74 -2.28
C SER A 111 -14.39 11.74 -1.26
N ASN A 112 -15.27 12.18 -0.36
CA ASN A 112 -14.92 12.93 0.86
C ASN A 112 -15.09 12.06 2.11
N GLU A 113 -15.38 10.77 1.94
CA GLU A 113 -15.53 9.82 3.04
C GLU A 113 -14.15 9.33 3.49
N THR A 114 -13.81 9.61 4.75
CA THR A 114 -12.59 9.11 5.39
C THR A 114 -12.79 7.68 5.87
N ILE A 115 -11.96 6.76 5.36
CA ILE A 115 -12.02 5.34 5.64
C ILE A 115 -10.88 4.98 6.61
N PRO A 116 -11.17 4.53 7.84
CA PRO A 116 -10.12 4.11 8.77
C PRO A 116 -9.46 2.82 8.28
N ILE A 117 -8.13 2.80 8.28
CA ILE A 117 -7.36 1.64 7.86
C ILE A 117 -6.44 1.15 8.98
N ASN A 118 -6.32 -0.17 9.09
CA ASN A 118 -5.37 -0.80 9.99
C ASN A 118 -4.45 -1.69 9.18
N VAL A 119 -3.39 -1.12 8.60
CA VAL A 119 -2.46 -1.81 7.70
C VAL A 119 -1.04 -1.64 8.20
N ARG A 120 -0.27 -2.72 8.19
CA ARG A 120 1.18 -2.66 8.39
C ARG A 120 1.85 -2.39 7.05
N ILE A 121 2.75 -1.42 6.98
CA ILE A 121 3.47 -1.11 5.75
C ILE A 121 4.85 -1.76 5.77
N VAL A 122 5.21 -2.41 4.67
CA VAL A 122 6.57 -2.86 4.38
C VAL A 122 6.96 -2.23 3.05
N ALA A 123 8.07 -1.50 3.00
CA ALA A 123 8.57 -0.89 1.78
C ALA A 123 9.93 -1.48 1.41
N SER A 124 10.29 -1.45 0.13
CA SER A 124 11.64 -1.73 -0.33
C SER A 124 12.21 -0.67 -1.26
N THR A 125 13.52 -0.52 -1.16
CA THR A 125 14.41 0.22 -2.07
C THR A 125 15.67 -0.58 -2.30
#